data_AF-A0A936J1I8-F1
#
_entry.id   AF-A0A936J1I8-F1
#
_cell.length_a   1.000
_cell.length_b   1.000
_cell.length_c   1.000
_cell.angle_alpha   90.00
_cell.angle_beta   90.00
_cell.angle_gamma   90.00
#
_symmetry.space_group_name_H-M   'P 1'
#
loop_
_entity.id
_entity.type
_entity.pdbx_description
1 polymer ?
#
loop_
_entity_poly.entity_id
_entity_poly.type
_entity_poly.pdbx_seq_one_letter_code
_entity_poly.pdbx_strand_id
1 'polypeptide(L)'
;MSNLTKGLVLLVVILAIGGGLVFWKSKVGGHTGGAFNSISKEEVEMLIADVAKQNPMALKRLAEDAELRKQQLENLKQLLAFASQAQREGLGNEQPNRQELENIRSEVMAVNYDREMNADKGPMPPFGFITEDQIKQFWGEGEPPQQSFFASLKDKIGLGKRDNELAFNKFLDTKVTLLKASNPQMKDREISEDERTQAREFFAKVSIYEQEYREKAAAGQLPKEFQDKVNLQIKLQQAQFLARIFSEKLAERTKVTDEEVNKYIAENPEYNTSEKKAKAEEILARAKNGEDFSALANEFSEDPGNKGGADGKSRGGLYENVRIGQMVKPFEEAALALEPGQIAPGLVESDFGYHIIKLEKKGQTQETSGEQGATYDVRHILISTGFKDPTNPMGRETPVKVYVRQKIEEEREKKVIDEIVAKNNVQVPEDFTVPEVTDEQIQEMMKKQQQTMGMPDENEEAPPAKPASKPAAPKKEK
;
A
#
# COMPACT_ATOMS: atom_id res chain seq x y z
N MET A 1 -6.58 4.11 -6.46
CA MET A 1 -6.48 4.22 -5.00
C MET A 1 -7.42 5.34 -4.56
N SER A 2 -8.46 5.02 -3.80
CA SER A 2 -9.37 6.02 -3.23
C SER A 2 -8.66 6.81 -2.13
N ASN A 3 -9.30 7.87 -1.61
CA ASN A 3 -8.72 8.68 -0.55
C ASN A 3 -8.62 7.88 0.76
N LEU A 4 -9.54 6.94 1.00
CA LEU A 4 -9.41 5.90 2.03
C LEU A 4 -8.14 5.05 1.88
N THR A 5 -7.78 4.61 0.66
CA THR A 5 -6.51 3.86 0.46
C THR A 5 -5.30 4.74 0.80
N LYS A 6 -5.32 6.00 0.37
CA LYS A 6 -4.24 6.97 0.65
C LYS A 6 -4.13 7.26 2.16
N GLY A 7 -5.25 7.39 2.86
CA GLY A 7 -5.31 7.63 4.31
C GLY A 7 -4.77 6.47 5.14
N LEU A 8 -5.17 5.23 4.82
CA LEU A 8 -4.60 4.02 5.42
C LEU A 8 -3.10 3.91 5.15
N VAL A 9 -2.64 4.23 3.93
CA VAL A 9 -1.21 4.26 3.58
C VAL A 9 -0.46 5.38 4.33
N LEU A 10 -1.07 6.54 4.57
CA LEU A 10 -0.47 7.62 5.36
C LEU A 10 -0.31 7.23 6.83
N LEU A 11 -1.32 6.54 7.39
CA LEU A 11 -1.24 5.91 8.72
C LEU A 11 -0.12 4.88 8.78
N VAL A 12 0.00 4.03 7.75
CA VAL A 12 1.11 3.08 7.58
C VAL A 12 2.46 3.82 7.63
N VAL A 13 2.62 4.91 6.88
CA VAL A 13 3.87 5.70 6.86
C VAL A 13 4.19 6.35 8.21
N ILE A 14 3.23 6.99 8.88
CA ILE A 14 3.49 7.76 10.11
C ILE A 14 4.00 6.87 11.24
N LEU A 15 3.46 5.65 11.38
CA LEU A 15 3.90 4.70 12.39
C LEU A 15 5.08 3.83 11.91
N ALA A 16 5.26 3.60 10.60
CA ALA A 16 6.44 2.91 10.06
C ALA A 16 7.76 3.67 10.25
N ILE A 17 7.74 4.96 10.60
CA ILE A 17 8.97 5.70 10.97
C ILE A 17 9.34 5.45 12.46
N GLY A 18 8.60 4.60 13.19
CA GLY A 18 8.97 4.11 14.53
C GLY A 18 10.15 3.11 14.55
N GLY A 19 10.68 2.72 13.40
CA GLY A 19 11.72 1.70 13.26
C GLY A 19 11.50 0.84 12.02
N GLY A 20 12.37 -0.16 11.80
CA GLY A 20 12.25 -1.06 10.66
C GLY A 20 10.92 -1.82 10.64
N LEU A 21 9.94 -1.28 9.90
CA LEU A 21 8.57 -1.77 9.72
C LEU A 21 7.82 -2.10 11.02
N VAL A 22 7.52 -1.04 11.77
CA VAL A 22 6.62 -1.02 12.94
C VAL A 22 5.14 -1.20 12.55
N PHE A 23 4.34 -1.84 13.43
CA PHE A 23 3.01 -1.30 13.79
C PHE A 23 2.50 -1.74 15.19
N TRP A 24 1.44 -1.08 15.64
CA TRP A 24 0.88 -0.94 17.00
C TRP A 24 -0.41 -1.82 17.19
N LYS A 25 -1.35 -1.88 18.18
CA LYS A 25 -1.46 -1.86 19.67
C LYS A 25 -2.86 -2.21 20.28
N SER A 26 -2.92 -2.81 21.50
CA SER A 26 -4.02 -3.09 22.51
C SER A 26 -4.54 -4.56 22.68
N LYS A 27 -5.04 -5.12 23.82
CA LYS A 27 -4.69 -5.03 25.28
C LYS A 27 -5.20 -6.30 26.05
N VAL A 28 -4.61 -6.53 27.23
CA VAL A 28 -4.83 -7.57 28.28
C VAL A 28 -6.27 -8.07 28.51
N GLY A 29 -6.38 -9.36 28.83
CA GLY A 29 -7.55 -9.98 29.49
C GLY A 29 -8.04 -11.24 28.77
N GLY A 30 -8.31 -12.31 29.51
CA GLY A 30 -8.75 -13.59 28.94
C GLY A 30 -10.18 -13.55 28.38
N HIS A 31 -10.36 -12.97 27.20
CA HIS A 31 -11.61 -12.95 26.42
C HIS A 31 -11.32 -13.18 24.94
N THR A 32 -12.22 -13.88 24.26
CA THR A 32 -12.12 -14.14 22.81
C THR A 32 -12.46 -12.88 22.01
N GLY A 33 -11.45 -12.28 21.35
CA GLY A 33 -11.64 -11.17 20.40
C GLY A 33 -11.97 -9.82 21.05
N GLY A 34 -10.96 -9.20 21.68
CA GLY A 34 -11.09 -7.86 22.28
C GLY A 34 -11.59 -6.82 21.27
N ALA A 35 -12.53 -5.98 21.71
CA ALA A 35 -13.25 -5.08 20.81
C ALA A 35 -12.39 -3.90 20.31
N PHE A 36 -12.50 -3.60 19.02
CA PHE A 36 -11.77 -2.49 18.38
C PHE A 36 -12.36 -1.10 18.64
N ASN A 37 -13.52 -0.97 19.28
CA ASN A 37 -14.22 0.32 19.43
C ASN A 37 -13.69 1.23 20.56
N SER A 38 -12.49 1.00 21.08
CA SER A 38 -11.90 1.89 22.10
C SER A 38 -10.36 1.83 22.14
N ILE A 39 -9.76 2.92 22.62
CA ILE A 39 -8.39 2.99 23.11
C ILE A 39 -8.39 3.91 24.36
N SER A 40 -7.61 3.57 25.36
CA SER A 40 -7.53 4.27 26.66
C SER A 40 -6.37 5.26 26.71
N LYS A 41 -6.40 6.21 27.65
CA LYS A 41 -5.44 7.33 27.72
C LYS A 41 -4.00 6.83 27.85
N GLU A 42 -3.77 5.82 28.67
CA GLU A 42 -2.46 5.21 28.89
C GLU A 42 -1.94 4.48 27.64
N GLU A 43 -2.84 4.04 26.75
CA GLU A 43 -2.48 3.41 25.47
C GLU A 43 -2.09 4.47 24.43
N VAL A 44 -2.72 5.64 24.45
CA VAL A 44 -2.40 6.80 23.59
C VAL A 44 -1.13 7.52 24.07
N GLU A 45 -0.93 7.70 25.38
CA GLU A 45 0.29 8.27 25.93
C GLU A 45 1.50 7.33 25.70
N MET A 46 1.29 6.01 25.69
CA MET A 46 2.32 5.06 25.26
C MET A 46 2.64 5.16 23.76
N LEU A 47 1.64 5.46 22.89
CA LEU A 47 1.81 5.79 21.44
C LEU A 47 2.85 6.87 21.27
N ILE A 48 2.62 7.94 22.00
CA ILE A 48 3.40 9.17 21.95
C ILE A 48 4.80 8.92 22.54
N ALA A 49 4.91 8.14 23.62
CA ALA A 49 6.19 7.80 24.24
C ALA A 49 7.09 6.86 23.40
N ASP A 50 6.53 6.01 22.53
CA ASP A 50 7.33 5.19 21.62
C ASP A 50 7.75 6.00 20.39
N VAL A 51 6.86 6.82 19.83
CA VAL A 51 7.21 7.79 18.77
C VAL A 51 8.28 8.77 19.26
N ALA A 52 8.25 9.22 20.53
CA ALA A 52 9.30 10.04 21.14
C ALA A 52 10.71 9.41 21.02
N LYS A 53 10.80 8.11 21.29
CA LYS A 53 12.06 7.34 21.30
C LYS A 53 12.57 6.98 19.89
N GLN A 54 11.72 7.09 18.88
CA GLN A 54 11.95 6.52 17.55
C GLN A 54 12.00 7.59 16.45
N ASN A 55 11.14 8.61 16.54
CA ASN A 55 11.08 9.77 15.66
C ASN A 55 10.70 11.03 16.46
N PRO A 56 11.62 11.59 17.27
CA PRO A 56 11.37 12.83 18.00
C PRO A 56 11.00 14.01 17.10
N MET A 57 11.41 14.03 15.81
CA MET A 57 10.99 15.08 14.89
C MET A 57 9.49 15.03 14.54
N ALA A 58 8.91 13.85 14.35
CA ALA A 58 7.47 13.71 14.13
C ALA A 58 6.67 14.07 15.40
N LEU A 59 7.19 13.71 16.57
CA LEU A 59 6.58 14.12 17.84
C LEU A 59 6.58 15.64 18.02
N LYS A 60 7.69 16.31 17.71
CA LYS A 60 7.77 17.79 17.75
C LYS A 60 6.73 18.44 16.84
N ARG A 61 6.57 17.95 15.60
CA ARG A 61 5.50 18.42 14.69
C ARG A 61 4.09 18.18 15.25
N LEU A 62 3.85 17.04 15.91
CA LEU A 62 2.57 16.72 16.55
C LEU A 62 2.30 17.58 17.81
N ALA A 63 3.35 18.08 18.46
CA ALA A 63 3.28 19.05 19.56
C ALA A 63 2.97 20.47 19.06
N GLU A 64 3.57 20.87 17.93
CA GLU A 64 3.45 22.22 17.34
C GLU A 64 2.18 22.41 16.50
N ASP A 65 1.71 21.39 15.77
CA ASP A 65 0.54 21.46 14.89
C ASP A 65 -0.70 20.79 15.50
N ALA A 66 -1.68 21.61 15.86
CA ALA A 66 -2.95 21.18 16.43
C ALA A 66 -3.90 20.51 15.42
N GLU A 67 -3.87 20.90 14.15
CA GLU A 67 -4.74 20.31 13.12
C GLU A 67 -4.16 18.96 12.66
N LEU A 68 -2.83 18.82 12.57
CA LEU A 68 -2.16 17.53 12.41
C LEU A 68 -2.51 16.57 13.56
N ARG A 69 -2.52 17.05 14.81
CA ARG A 69 -2.91 16.24 15.98
C ARG A 69 -4.36 15.77 15.89
N LYS A 70 -5.28 16.67 15.55
CA LYS A 70 -6.68 16.37 15.27
C LYS A 70 -6.84 15.38 14.11
N GLN A 71 -6.05 15.51 13.05
CA GLN A 71 -6.03 14.55 11.94
C GLN A 71 -5.57 13.16 12.38
N GLN A 72 -4.53 13.03 13.20
CA GLN A 72 -4.10 11.72 13.73
C GLN A 72 -5.15 11.10 14.65
N LEU A 73 -5.86 11.91 15.45
CA LEU A 73 -7.00 11.51 16.25
C LEU A 73 -8.13 10.92 15.40
N GLU A 74 -8.57 11.63 14.34
CA GLU A 74 -9.63 11.14 13.45
C GLU A 74 -9.19 9.93 12.63
N ASN A 75 -7.94 9.88 12.15
CA ASN A 75 -7.36 8.70 11.50
C ASN A 75 -7.43 7.46 12.42
N LEU A 76 -7.11 7.62 13.72
CA LEU A 76 -7.18 6.54 14.70
C LEU A 76 -8.63 6.15 15.02
N LYS A 77 -9.55 7.10 15.17
CA LYS A 77 -11.00 6.85 15.31
C LYS A 77 -11.53 6.04 14.12
N GLN A 78 -11.16 6.42 12.89
CA GLN A 78 -11.56 5.73 11.66
C GLN A 78 -10.98 4.31 11.57
N LEU A 79 -9.69 4.12 11.84
CA LEU A 79 -9.03 2.80 11.87
C LEU A 79 -9.76 1.83 12.82
N LEU A 80 -10.03 2.30 14.03
CA LEU A 80 -10.73 1.54 15.07
C LEU A 80 -12.21 1.28 14.71
N ALA A 81 -12.90 2.25 14.09
CA ALA A 81 -14.27 2.09 13.60
C ALA A 81 -14.37 1.02 12.51
N PHE A 82 -13.43 1.05 11.56
CA PHE A 82 -13.36 0.12 10.44
C PHE A 82 -13.05 -1.31 10.93
N ALA A 83 -12.11 -1.46 11.86
CA ALA A 83 -11.81 -2.75 12.48
C ALA A 83 -12.98 -3.30 13.30
N SER A 84 -13.69 -2.44 14.04
CA SER A 84 -14.91 -2.81 14.77
C SER A 84 -16.03 -3.23 13.80
N GLN A 85 -16.21 -2.52 12.68
CA GLN A 85 -17.18 -2.87 11.64
C GLN A 85 -16.82 -4.20 10.95
N ALA A 86 -15.54 -4.45 10.66
CA ALA A 86 -15.04 -5.72 10.13
C ALA A 86 -15.32 -6.90 11.09
N GLN A 87 -15.07 -6.71 12.39
CA GLN A 87 -15.35 -7.69 13.44
C GLN A 87 -16.87 -7.97 13.53
N ARG A 88 -17.70 -6.93 13.47
CA ARG A 88 -19.18 -7.03 13.47
C ARG A 88 -19.74 -7.69 12.21
N GLU A 89 -19.11 -7.51 11.05
CA GLU A 89 -19.44 -8.21 9.81
C GLU A 89 -18.81 -9.62 9.71
N GLY A 90 -18.12 -10.08 10.77
CA GLY A 90 -17.57 -11.44 10.85
C GLY A 90 -16.27 -11.68 10.09
N LEU A 91 -15.71 -10.68 9.40
CA LEU A 91 -14.57 -10.82 8.49
C LEU A 91 -13.32 -11.43 9.16
N GLY A 92 -13.10 -11.16 10.45
CA GLY A 92 -12.00 -11.75 11.24
C GLY A 92 -12.18 -13.23 11.63
N ASN A 93 -13.35 -13.82 11.39
CA ASN A 93 -13.64 -15.23 11.68
C ASN A 93 -13.48 -16.13 10.44
N GLU A 94 -13.55 -15.54 9.25
CA GLU A 94 -13.38 -16.19 7.95
C GLU A 94 -11.93 -16.68 7.75
N GLN A 95 -11.70 -17.67 6.90
CA GLN A 95 -10.34 -18.01 6.44
C GLN A 95 -10.07 -17.28 5.11
N PRO A 96 -8.83 -16.81 4.86
CA PRO A 96 -7.60 -16.94 5.68
C PRO A 96 -7.52 -15.98 6.87
N ASN A 97 -8.40 -14.98 6.96
CA ASN A 97 -8.32 -13.84 7.88
C ASN A 97 -8.11 -14.23 9.36
N ARG A 98 -8.81 -15.26 9.84
CA ARG A 98 -8.69 -15.75 11.22
C ARG A 98 -7.30 -16.31 11.53
N GLN A 99 -6.64 -16.97 10.59
CA GLN A 99 -5.28 -17.44 10.79
C GLN A 99 -4.29 -16.26 10.74
N GLU A 100 -4.50 -15.29 9.84
CA GLU A 100 -3.61 -14.12 9.77
C GLU A 100 -3.67 -13.25 11.03
N LEU A 101 -4.84 -13.13 11.66
CA LEU A 101 -4.95 -12.46 12.97
C LEU A 101 -4.10 -13.14 14.07
N GLU A 102 -3.94 -14.47 14.01
CA GLU A 102 -3.04 -15.19 14.92
C GLU A 102 -1.56 -15.08 14.46
N ASN A 103 -1.28 -15.13 13.16
CA ASN A 103 0.08 -14.90 12.62
C ASN A 103 0.62 -13.51 13.05
N ILE A 104 -0.21 -12.46 12.91
CA ILE A 104 0.08 -11.09 13.38
C ILE A 104 0.40 -11.09 14.88
N ARG A 105 -0.33 -11.86 15.69
CA ARG A 105 -0.05 -11.99 17.13
C ARG A 105 1.31 -12.63 17.39
N SER A 106 1.61 -13.74 16.73
CA SER A 106 2.89 -14.45 16.83
C SER A 106 4.08 -13.57 16.42
N GLU A 107 4.01 -12.96 15.23
CA GLU A 107 5.03 -12.07 14.68
C GLU A 107 5.31 -10.89 15.60
N VAL A 108 4.25 -10.21 16.08
CA VAL A 108 4.37 -9.08 17.00
C VAL A 108 4.96 -9.47 18.35
N MET A 109 4.56 -10.61 18.94
CA MET A 109 5.17 -11.10 20.18
C MET A 109 6.67 -11.37 19.98
N ALA A 110 7.03 -12.08 18.92
CA ALA A 110 8.39 -12.52 18.66
C ALA A 110 9.35 -11.35 18.34
N VAL A 111 8.92 -10.38 17.52
CA VAL A 111 9.74 -9.20 17.16
C VAL A 111 10.01 -8.28 18.37
N ASN A 112 9.02 -8.06 19.24
CA ASN A 112 9.25 -7.25 20.44
C ASN A 112 10.12 -7.99 21.45
N TYR A 113 9.93 -9.30 21.58
CA TYR A 113 10.75 -10.13 22.45
C TYR A 113 12.23 -10.14 22.04
N ASP A 114 12.52 -10.32 20.76
CA ASP A 114 13.88 -10.19 20.20
C ASP A 114 14.49 -8.82 20.54
N ARG A 115 13.76 -7.75 20.23
CA ARG A 115 14.23 -6.37 20.40
C ARG A 115 14.51 -6.01 21.86
N GLU A 116 13.73 -6.53 22.80
CA GLU A 116 13.88 -6.25 24.24
C GLU A 116 14.95 -7.14 24.89
N MET A 117 14.95 -8.45 24.60
CA MET A 117 15.85 -9.43 25.23
C MET A 117 17.26 -9.44 24.65
N ASN A 118 17.49 -8.76 23.53
CA ASN A 118 18.79 -8.62 22.88
C ASN A 118 19.26 -7.16 22.73
N ALA A 119 18.58 -6.20 23.36
CA ALA A 119 18.90 -4.77 23.27
C ALA A 119 20.34 -4.40 23.69
N ASP A 120 20.92 -5.21 24.59
CA ASP A 120 22.27 -5.07 25.14
C ASP A 120 23.37 -5.73 24.28
N LYS A 121 23.00 -6.58 23.31
CA LYS A 121 23.94 -7.44 22.56
C LYS A 121 24.46 -6.83 21.26
N GLY A 122 24.13 -5.56 20.98
CA GLY A 122 24.57 -4.83 19.81
C GLY A 122 23.70 -5.04 18.56
N PRO A 123 24.04 -4.36 17.44
CA PRO A 123 23.22 -4.36 16.24
C PRO A 123 23.29 -5.70 15.48
N MET A 124 22.15 -6.39 15.41
CA MET A 124 21.94 -7.58 14.58
C MET A 124 20.65 -7.43 13.74
N PRO A 125 20.51 -8.16 12.62
CA PRO A 125 19.22 -8.31 11.96
C PRO A 125 18.17 -8.93 12.92
N PRO A 126 16.87 -8.68 12.69
CA PRO A 126 15.81 -9.34 13.46
C PRO A 126 15.99 -10.86 13.48
N PHE A 127 15.79 -11.46 14.66
CA PHE A 127 16.02 -12.88 14.94
C PHE A 127 17.48 -13.37 14.78
N GLY A 128 18.45 -12.46 14.65
CA GLY A 128 19.86 -12.79 14.42
C GLY A 128 20.54 -13.54 15.56
N PHE A 129 19.98 -13.52 16.77
CA PHE A 129 20.47 -14.27 17.93
C PHE A 129 19.91 -15.69 18.05
N ILE A 130 18.97 -16.10 17.18
CA ILE A 130 18.52 -17.49 17.10
C ILE A 130 19.51 -18.29 16.25
N THR A 131 20.13 -19.30 16.86
CA THR A 131 21.10 -20.17 16.19
C THR A 131 20.45 -21.19 15.25
N GLU A 132 21.20 -21.67 14.26
CA GLU A 132 20.75 -22.79 13.42
C GLU A 132 20.31 -24.01 14.24
N ASP A 133 20.97 -24.29 15.37
CA ASP A 133 20.70 -25.48 16.16
C ASP A 133 19.40 -25.35 16.97
N GLN A 134 19.00 -24.15 17.38
CA GLN A 134 17.64 -23.89 17.89
C GLN A 134 16.58 -24.12 16.80
N ILE A 135 16.87 -23.72 15.55
CA ILE A 135 15.95 -23.91 14.41
C ILE A 135 15.83 -25.41 14.09
N LYS A 136 16.94 -26.14 14.01
CA LYS A 136 16.96 -27.61 13.85
C LYS A 136 16.19 -28.29 14.98
N GLN A 137 16.41 -27.89 16.25
CA GLN A 137 15.67 -28.42 17.40
C GLN A 137 14.17 -28.16 17.32
N PHE A 138 13.74 -26.96 16.90
CA PHE A 138 12.32 -26.66 16.63
C PHE A 138 11.70 -27.59 15.57
N TRP A 139 12.47 -27.96 14.54
CA TRP A 139 12.05 -28.93 13.53
C TRP A 139 12.21 -30.40 13.94
N GLY A 140 12.71 -30.71 15.14
CA GLY A 140 13.06 -32.08 15.54
C GLY A 140 14.14 -32.67 14.63
N GLU A 141 15.20 -31.91 14.40
CA GLU A 141 16.39 -32.22 13.60
C GLU A 141 17.62 -32.07 14.52
N GLY A 142 18.55 -33.03 14.50
CA GLY A 142 19.72 -33.07 15.41
C GLY A 142 19.56 -33.99 16.64
N GLU A 143 20.61 -34.09 17.44
CA GLU A 143 20.65 -34.92 18.66
C GLU A 143 20.08 -34.19 19.90
N PRO A 144 19.40 -34.89 20.82
CA PRO A 144 18.91 -34.28 22.06
C PRO A 144 20.07 -34.02 23.05
N PRO A 145 20.28 -32.79 23.55
CA PRO A 145 21.39 -32.51 24.46
C PRO A 145 21.20 -33.20 25.82
N GLN A 146 22.30 -33.72 26.37
CA GLN A 146 22.31 -34.27 27.73
C GLN A 146 22.05 -33.13 28.74
N GLN A 147 20.95 -33.25 29.50
CA GLN A 147 20.39 -32.20 30.36
C GLN A 147 20.01 -30.90 29.61
N SER A 148 19.03 -30.99 28.71
CA SER A 148 18.45 -29.82 28.02
C SER A 148 17.14 -29.31 28.65
N PHE A 149 16.98 -27.98 28.62
CA PHE A 149 15.70 -27.23 28.71
C PHE A 149 14.55 -27.92 27.96
N PHE A 150 14.86 -28.48 26.78
CA PHE A 150 13.92 -29.16 25.89
C PHE A 150 13.26 -30.43 26.46
N ALA A 151 13.79 -31.00 27.56
CA ALA A 151 13.14 -32.12 28.23
C ALA A 151 11.75 -31.73 28.77
N SER A 152 11.60 -30.52 29.31
CA SER A 152 10.32 -30.01 29.81
C SER A 152 9.34 -29.60 28.69
N LEU A 153 9.89 -29.24 27.52
CA LEU A 153 9.16 -28.92 26.29
C LEU A 153 8.43 -30.15 25.73
N LYS A 154 9.05 -31.33 25.84
CA LYS A 154 8.54 -32.57 25.23
C LYS A 154 7.28 -33.10 25.93
N ASP A 155 7.26 -33.05 27.26
CA ASP A 155 6.19 -33.65 28.07
C ASP A 155 4.99 -32.71 28.31
N LYS A 156 5.16 -31.39 28.14
CA LYS A 156 4.08 -30.41 28.39
C LYS A 156 3.21 -30.06 27.18
N ILE A 157 3.72 -30.23 25.96
CA ILE A 157 3.19 -29.49 24.80
C ILE A 157 2.27 -30.33 23.91
N GLY A 158 2.53 -31.64 23.78
CA GLY A 158 1.70 -32.50 22.92
C GLY A 158 1.80 -32.20 21.41
N LEU A 159 2.78 -31.41 20.99
CA LEU A 159 3.12 -31.15 19.59
C LEU A 159 4.40 -31.92 19.25
N GLY A 160 4.31 -32.85 18.30
CA GLY A 160 5.45 -33.54 17.74
C GLY A 160 5.97 -32.88 16.46
N LYS A 161 6.98 -33.49 15.84
CA LYS A 161 7.58 -33.02 14.57
C LYS A 161 6.56 -32.81 13.43
N ARG A 162 5.41 -33.51 13.46
CA ARG A 162 4.32 -33.34 12.48
C ARG A 162 3.57 -32.02 12.65
N ASP A 163 3.46 -31.51 13.87
CA ASP A 163 2.53 -30.44 14.20
C ASP A 163 3.13 -29.06 13.91
N ASN A 164 4.46 -28.91 14.08
CA ASN A 164 5.19 -27.71 13.63
C ASN A 164 5.19 -27.59 12.10
N GLU A 165 5.34 -28.71 11.38
CA GLU A 165 5.25 -28.74 9.91
C GLU A 165 3.81 -28.45 9.43
N LEU A 166 2.78 -28.97 10.12
CA LEU A 166 1.38 -28.64 9.84
C LEU A 166 1.09 -27.14 10.08
N ALA A 167 1.57 -26.58 11.18
CA ALA A 167 1.42 -25.16 11.51
C ALA A 167 2.12 -24.26 10.48
N PHE A 168 3.33 -24.64 10.04
CA PHE A 168 4.05 -23.92 8.99
C PHE A 168 3.35 -23.94 7.64
N ASN A 169 2.91 -25.11 7.15
CA ASN A 169 2.23 -25.16 5.86
C ASN A 169 0.90 -24.38 5.89
N LYS A 170 0.21 -24.32 7.05
CA LYS A 170 -0.96 -23.46 7.26
C LYS A 170 -0.61 -21.96 7.29
N PHE A 171 0.49 -21.57 7.93
CA PHE A 171 1.02 -20.20 7.91
C PHE A 171 1.34 -19.77 6.47
N LEU A 172 2.07 -20.60 5.72
CA LEU A 172 2.47 -20.32 4.35
C LEU A 172 1.25 -20.19 3.43
N ASP A 173 0.30 -21.11 3.48
CA ASP A 173 -0.97 -21.07 2.73
C ASP A 173 -1.79 -19.80 3.02
N THR A 174 -1.84 -19.38 4.30
CA THR A 174 -2.49 -18.13 4.72
C THR A 174 -1.85 -16.91 4.05
N LYS A 175 -0.52 -16.79 4.12
CA LYS A 175 0.24 -15.68 3.51
C LYS A 175 0.15 -15.69 1.99
N VAL A 176 0.23 -16.87 1.35
CA VAL A 176 0.04 -17.04 -0.11
C VAL A 176 -1.35 -16.61 -0.54
N THR A 177 -2.40 -17.06 0.15
CA THR A 177 -3.78 -16.74 -0.21
C THR A 177 -4.04 -15.24 -0.15
N LEU A 178 -3.58 -14.55 0.91
CA LEU A 178 -3.71 -13.10 1.05
C LEU A 178 -2.88 -12.32 0.02
N LEU A 179 -1.67 -12.79 -0.30
CA LEU A 179 -0.82 -12.17 -1.33
C LEU A 179 -1.42 -12.31 -2.74
N LYS A 180 -2.03 -13.46 -3.04
CA LYS A 180 -2.75 -13.71 -4.32
C LYS A 180 -4.07 -12.94 -4.41
N ALA A 181 -4.82 -12.83 -3.32
CA ALA A 181 -6.06 -12.05 -3.27
C ALA A 181 -5.80 -10.55 -3.48
N SER A 182 -4.67 -10.03 -2.98
CA SER A 182 -4.36 -8.60 -3.03
C SER A 182 -3.44 -8.14 -4.15
N ASN A 183 -2.81 -9.04 -4.90
CA ASN A 183 -2.04 -8.71 -6.09
C ASN A 183 -2.42 -9.61 -7.28
N PRO A 184 -3.16 -9.10 -8.28
CA PRO A 184 -3.53 -9.85 -9.48
C PRO A 184 -2.34 -10.46 -10.24
N GLN A 185 -1.15 -9.85 -10.18
CA GLN A 185 0.07 -10.38 -10.84
C GLN A 185 0.63 -11.63 -10.13
N MET A 186 0.24 -11.88 -8.87
CA MET A 186 0.68 -13.04 -8.08
C MET A 186 -0.24 -14.25 -8.21
N LYS A 187 -1.45 -14.06 -8.76
CA LYS A 187 -2.54 -15.06 -8.76
C LYS A 187 -2.08 -16.44 -9.21
N ASP A 188 -1.42 -16.52 -10.36
CA ASP A 188 -1.01 -17.77 -10.99
C ASP A 188 0.48 -18.09 -10.74
N ARG A 189 1.17 -17.30 -9.91
CA ARG A 189 2.57 -17.54 -9.49
C ARG A 189 2.66 -18.64 -8.42
N GLU A 190 3.64 -19.53 -8.55
CA GLU A 190 4.03 -20.49 -7.52
C GLU A 190 5.18 -19.93 -6.66
N ILE A 191 5.26 -20.36 -5.39
CA ILE A 191 6.39 -20.06 -4.48
C ILE A 191 7.54 -21.00 -4.81
N SER A 192 8.78 -20.48 -4.86
CA SER A 192 9.97 -21.31 -5.05
C SER A 192 10.34 -22.06 -3.77
N GLU A 193 11.12 -23.15 -3.88
CA GLU A 193 11.66 -23.83 -2.69
C GLU A 193 12.61 -22.93 -1.88
N ASP A 194 13.27 -21.93 -2.50
CA ASP A 194 14.08 -20.93 -1.78
C ASP A 194 13.21 -19.99 -0.93
N GLU A 195 12.09 -19.50 -1.49
CA GLU A 195 11.10 -18.70 -0.76
C GLU A 195 10.43 -19.52 0.34
N ARG A 196 10.11 -20.79 0.07
CA ARG A 196 9.55 -21.73 1.05
C ARG A 196 10.54 -22.04 2.17
N THR A 197 11.83 -22.16 1.87
CA THR A 197 12.90 -22.35 2.86
C THR A 197 13.06 -21.12 3.74
N GLN A 198 13.11 -19.92 3.16
CA GLN A 198 13.14 -18.66 3.91
C GLN A 198 11.89 -18.50 4.81
N ALA A 199 10.70 -18.83 4.30
CA ALA A 199 9.48 -18.81 5.07
C ALA A 199 9.49 -19.84 6.22
N ARG A 200 10.07 -21.02 6.02
CA ARG A 200 10.25 -22.06 7.06
C ARG A 200 11.20 -21.57 8.16
N GLU A 201 12.32 -20.95 7.79
CA GLU A 201 13.27 -20.38 8.74
C GLU A 201 12.65 -19.22 9.55
N PHE A 202 11.97 -18.29 8.88
CA PHE A 202 11.24 -17.20 9.52
C PHE A 202 10.15 -17.70 10.48
N PHE A 203 9.34 -18.68 10.06
CA PHE A 203 8.29 -19.27 10.88
C PHE A 203 8.86 -19.92 12.16
N ALA A 204 9.97 -20.65 12.05
CA ALA A 204 10.65 -21.22 13.22
C ALA A 204 11.18 -20.13 14.16
N LYS A 205 11.83 -19.10 13.62
CA LYS A 205 12.37 -17.96 14.37
C LYS A 205 11.27 -17.19 15.13
N VAL A 206 10.13 -16.94 14.48
CA VAL A 206 8.94 -16.35 15.12
C VAL A 206 8.41 -17.27 16.23
N SER A 207 8.22 -18.55 15.94
CA SER A 207 7.63 -19.52 16.88
C SER A 207 8.47 -19.69 18.16
N ILE A 208 9.81 -19.73 18.03
CA ILE A 208 10.74 -19.86 19.17
C ILE A 208 10.59 -18.68 20.13
N TYR A 209 10.66 -17.45 19.64
CA TYR A 209 10.54 -16.26 20.49
C TYR A 209 9.11 -15.95 20.94
N GLU A 210 8.09 -16.34 20.18
CA GLU A 210 6.70 -16.30 20.67
C GLU A 210 6.54 -17.22 21.88
N GLN A 211 7.09 -18.44 21.82
CA GLN A 211 7.07 -19.38 22.93
C GLN A 211 7.84 -18.83 24.15
N GLU A 212 9.09 -18.36 23.96
CA GLU A 212 9.86 -17.77 25.06
C GLU A 212 9.15 -16.56 25.69
N TYR A 213 8.54 -15.68 24.87
CA TYR A 213 7.72 -14.57 25.35
C TYR A 213 6.58 -15.05 26.24
N ARG A 214 5.81 -16.06 25.77
CA ARG A 214 4.67 -16.62 26.50
C ARG A 214 5.10 -17.31 27.81
N GLU A 215 6.20 -18.04 27.80
CA GLU A 215 6.72 -18.73 28.98
C GLU A 215 7.23 -17.72 30.03
N LYS A 216 8.03 -16.72 29.64
CA LYS A 216 8.49 -15.67 30.55
C LYS A 216 7.34 -14.77 31.03
N ALA A 217 6.34 -14.50 30.21
CA ALA A 217 5.12 -13.80 30.63
C ALA A 217 4.36 -14.59 31.71
N ALA A 218 4.12 -15.88 31.47
CA ALA A 218 3.41 -16.76 32.41
C ALA A 218 4.20 -16.99 33.73
N ALA A 219 5.53 -16.98 33.66
CA ALA A 219 6.42 -17.04 34.82
C ALA A 219 6.56 -15.70 35.58
N GLY A 220 5.92 -14.62 35.12
CA GLY A 220 6.04 -13.28 35.72
C GLY A 220 7.40 -12.60 35.50
N GLN A 221 8.21 -13.10 34.58
CA GLN A 221 9.59 -12.64 34.31
C GLN A 221 9.66 -11.48 33.30
N LEU A 222 8.56 -11.16 32.60
CA LEU A 222 8.47 -9.99 31.73
C LEU A 222 7.77 -8.83 32.45
N PRO A 223 8.35 -7.60 32.45
CA PRO A 223 7.74 -6.44 33.09
C PRO A 223 6.31 -6.19 32.59
N LYS A 224 5.39 -5.81 33.49
CA LYS A 224 3.99 -5.56 33.09
C LYS A 224 3.91 -4.47 32.01
N GLU A 225 4.69 -3.39 32.12
CA GLU A 225 4.72 -2.35 31.09
C GLU A 225 5.20 -2.87 29.72
N PHE A 226 6.10 -3.86 29.67
CA PHE A 226 6.49 -4.52 28.42
C PHE A 226 5.42 -5.50 27.91
N GLN A 227 4.74 -6.23 28.80
CA GLN A 227 3.60 -7.06 28.42
C GLN A 227 2.40 -6.22 27.96
N ASP A 228 2.17 -5.07 28.57
CA ASP A 228 1.30 -4.03 28.05
C ASP A 228 1.92 -3.44 26.77
N LYS A 229 3.24 -3.33 26.61
CA LYS A 229 3.80 -2.95 25.31
C LYS A 229 3.47 -3.98 24.21
N VAL A 230 3.38 -5.28 24.51
CA VAL A 230 3.27 -6.39 23.52
C VAL A 230 1.88 -7.01 23.36
N ASN A 231 1.14 -7.31 24.43
CA ASN A 231 -0.31 -7.60 24.35
C ASN A 231 -1.00 -6.37 23.78
N LEU A 232 -0.73 -5.25 24.45
CA LEU A 232 -1.05 -3.98 23.91
C LEU A 232 -0.14 -3.61 22.72
N GLN A 233 0.63 -4.50 22.05
CA GLN A 233 1.07 -4.29 20.64
C GLN A 233 0.18 -4.90 19.54
N ILE A 234 -0.79 -5.76 19.85
CA ILE A 234 -1.39 -6.62 18.81
C ILE A 234 -2.61 -5.99 18.11
N LYS A 235 -3.51 -5.29 18.82
CA LYS A 235 -4.80 -4.85 18.24
C LYS A 235 -4.70 -3.88 17.07
N LEU A 236 -3.92 -2.78 17.06
CA LEU A 236 -3.89 -1.91 15.85
C LEU A 236 -3.37 -2.62 14.58
N GLN A 237 -2.49 -3.62 14.65
CA GLN A 237 -2.05 -4.45 13.51
C GLN A 237 -3.22 -5.30 13.02
N GLN A 238 -3.88 -5.99 13.95
CA GLN A 238 -5.14 -6.69 13.68
C GLN A 238 -6.22 -5.72 13.16
N ALA A 239 -6.23 -4.46 13.62
CA ALA A 239 -7.17 -3.43 13.21
C ALA A 239 -6.86 -2.88 11.83
N GLN A 240 -5.59 -2.71 11.45
CA GLN A 240 -5.19 -2.36 10.09
C GLN A 240 -5.55 -3.46 9.11
N PHE A 241 -5.27 -4.72 9.47
CA PHE A 241 -5.65 -5.87 8.67
C PHE A 241 -7.17 -5.93 8.46
N LEU A 242 -7.94 -5.83 9.55
CA LEU A 242 -9.40 -5.79 9.52
C LEU A 242 -9.97 -4.55 8.79
N ALA A 243 -9.40 -3.38 9.01
CA ALA A 243 -9.81 -2.13 8.35
C ALA A 243 -9.46 -2.14 6.87
N ARG A 244 -8.36 -2.78 6.47
CA ARG A 244 -7.98 -2.98 5.07
C ARG A 244 -8.96 -3.89 4.35
N ILE A 245 -9.21 -5.11 4.83
CA ILE A 245 -10.15 -6.03 4.17
C ILE A 245 -11.57 -5.45 4.16
N PHE A 246 -11.93 -4.66 5.18
CA PHE A 246 -13.18 -3.91 5.19
C PHE A 246 -13.19 -2.73 4.20
N SER A 247 -12.07 -2.02 4.00
CA SER A 247 -11.93 -0.96 3.00
C SER A 247 -12.03 -1.49 1.57
N GLU A 248 -11.44 -2.66 1.31
CA GLU A 248 -11.56 -3.38 0.04
C GLU A 248 -13.04 -3.76 -0.21
N LYS A 249 -13.76 -4.25 0.82
CA LYS A 249 -15.21 -4.51 0.78
C LYS A 249 -16.08 -3.24 0.67
N LEU A 250 -15.61 -2.11 1.20
CA LEU A 250 -16.28 -0.82 1.12
C LEU A 250 -16.17 -0.22 -0.28
N ALA A 251 -14.99 -0.29 -0.91
CA ALA A 251 -14.78 0.20 -2.28
C ALA A 251 -15.75 -0.44 -3.28
N GLU A 252 -16.05 -1.73 -3.14
CA GLU A 252 -17.07 -2.42 -3.94
C GLU A 252 -18.50 -1.90 -3.68
N ARG A 253 -18.82 -1.49 -2.45
CA ARG A 253 -20.11 -0.89 -2.07
C ARG A 253 -20.25 0.57 -2.50
N THR A 254 -19.13 1.30 -2.69
CA THR A 254 -19.13 2.73 -3.04
C THR A 254 -19.05 2.99 -4.54
N LYS A 255 -18.79 1.98 -5.39
CA LYS A 255 -18.80 2.12 -6.86
C LYS A 255 -20.05 2.85 -7.36
N VAL A 256 -19.87 3.69 -8.38
CA VAL A 256 -20.94 4.47 -9.01
C VAL A 256 -21.14 4.01 -10.45
N THR A 257 -22.39 3.79 -10.86
CA THR A 257 -22.69 3.32 -12.23
C THR A 257 -22.70 4.47 -13.24
N ASP A 258 -22.55 4.15 -14.52
CA ASP A 258 -22.67 5.16 -15.58
C ASP A 258 -24.07 5.79 -15.65
N GLU A 259 -25.11 5.08 -15.22
CA GLU A 259 -26.47 5.64 -15.09
C GLU A 259 -26.53 6.71 -13.99
N GLU A 260 -25.88 6.46 -12.85
CA GLU A 260 -25.75 7.45 -11.76
C GLU A 260 -24.92 8.66 -12.18
N VAL A 261 -23.80 8.46 -12.91
CA VAL A 261 -22.97 9.54 -13.47
C VAL A 261 -23.75 10.37 -14.49
N ASN A 262 -24.41 9.73 -15.45
CA ASN A 262 -25.21 10.42 -16.47
C ASN A 262 -26.37 11.20 -15.84
N LYS A 263 -27.02 10.64 -14.81
CA LYS A 263 -28.06 11.34 -14.04
C LYS A 263 -27.50 12.56 -13.32
N TYR A 264 -26.37 12.41 -12.61
CA TYR A 264 -25.73 13.53 -11.91
C TYR A 264 -25.39 14.67 -12.88
N ILE A 265 -24.82 14.35 -14.06
CA ILE A 265 -24.52 15.35 -15.11
C ILE A 265 -25.78 16.06 -15.60
N ALA A 266 -26.91 15.36 -15.75
CA ALA A 266 -28.18 15.98 -16.13
C ALA A 266 -28.79 16.87 -15.03
N GLU A 267 -28.48 16.59 -13.76
CA GLU A 267 -28.93 17.37 -12.59
C GLU A 267 -28.00 18.56 -12.25
N ASN A 268 -26.77 18.60 -12.79
CA ASN A 268 -25.72 19.57 -12.46
C ASN A 268 -25.15 20.21 -13.76
N PRO A 269 -25.72 21.35 -14.23
CA PRO A 269 -25.43 21.91 -15.56
C PRO A 269 -23.96 22.29 -15.85
N GLU A 270 -23.14 22.51 -14.82
CA GLU A 270 -21.70 22.81 -14.94
C GLU A 270 -20.88 21.64 -15.51
N TYR A 271 -21.44 20.43 -15.54
CA TYR A 271 -20.85 19.25 -16.16
C TYR A 271 -21.46 18.91 -17.53
N ASN A 272 -22.37 19.73 -18.06
CA ASN A 272 -23.12 19.40 -19.28
C ASN A 272 -22.23 19.39 -20.53
N THR A 273 -22.21 18.26 -21.24
CA THR A 273 -21.42 18.03 -22.46
C THR A 273 -22.20 18.26 -23.77
N SER A 274 -23.44 18.79 -23.72
CA SER A 274 -24.33 18.90 -24.88
C SER A 274 -23.75 19.72 -26.05
N GLU A 275 -23.02 20.80 -25.77
CA GLU A 275 -22.37 21.62 -26.81
C GLU A 275 -21.22 20.88 -27.49
N LYS A 276 -20.41 20.16 -26.70
CA LYS A 276 -19.35 19.27 -27.20
C LYS A 276 -19.93 18.14 -28.06
N LYS A 277 -21.09 17.58 -27.67
CA LYS A 277 -21.81 16.60 -28.47
C LYS A 277 -22.32 17.20 -29.79
N ALA A 278 -23.00 18.34 -29.76
CA ALA A 278 -23.51 19.00 -30.97
C ALA A 278 -22.39 19.35 -31.97
N LYS A 279 -21.25 19.87 -31.49
CA LYS A 279 -20.04 20.09 -32.30
C LYS A 279 -19.54 18.80 -32.95
N ALA A 280 -19.53 17.68 -32.20
CA ALA A 280 -19.13 16.39 -32.75
C ALA A 280 -20.14 15.85 -33.79
N GLU A 281 -21.45 16.07 -33.59
CA GLU A 281 -22.49 15.69 -34.56
C GLU A 281 -22.37 16.50 -35.87
N GLU A 282 -22.03 17.80 -35.80
CA GLU A 282 -21.72 18.64 -36.97
C GLU A 282 -20.52 18.11 -37.76
N ILE A 283 -19.40 17.82 -37.08
CA ILE A 283 -18.18 17.32 -37.73
C ILE A 283 -18.40 15.91 -38.31
N LEU A 284 -19.21 15.07 -37.64
CA LEU A 284 -19.63 13.76 -38.17
C LEU A 284 -20.44 13.90 -39.47
N ALA A 285 -21.33 14.91 -39.55
CA ALA A 285 -22.09 15.20 -40.76
C ALA A 285 -21.17 15.71 -41.89
N ARG A 286 -20.23 16.61 -41.59
CA ARG A 286 -19.19 17.09 -42.54
C ARG A 286 -18.37 15.94 -43.11
N ALA A 287 -17.84 15.06 -42.26
CA ALA A 287 -17.06 13.89 -42.68
C ALA A 287 -17.88 12.91 -43.54
N LYS A 288 -19.15 12.66 -43.21
CA LYS A 288 -20.05 11.81 -44.00
C LYS A 288 -20.45 12.43 -45.34
N ASN A 289 -20.45 13.76 -45.45
CA ASN A 289 -20.72 14.48 -46.70
C ASN A 289 -19.50 14.51 -47.65
N GLY A 290 -18.38 13.85 -47.29
CA GLY A 290 -17.21 13.68 -48.16
C GLY A 290 -16.12 14.74 -47.99
N GLU A 291 -16.17 15.56 -46.93
CA GLU A 291 -15.06 16.43 -46.55
C GLU A 291 -13.86 15.59 -46.04
N ASP A 292 -12.63 16.04 -46.30
CA ASP A 292 -11.45 15.25 -45.98
C ASP A 292 -11.28 15.02 -44.47
N PHE A 293 -11.30 13.75 -44.08
CA PHE A 293 -11.23 13.32 -42.69
C PHE A 293 -9.92 13.75 -42.03
N SER A 294 -8.81 13.80 -42.77
CA SER A 294 -7.50 14.17 -42.22
C SER A 294 -7.44 15.67 -41.91
N ALA A 295 -8.04 16.52 -42.76
CA ALA A 295 -8.22 17.94 -42.53
C ALA A 295 -9.12 18.21 -41.31
N LEU A 296 -10.30 17.57 -41.27
CA LEU A 296 -11.23 17.68 -40.13
C LEU A 296 -10.58 17.23 -38.81
N ALA A 297 -9.80 16.15 -38.82
CA ALA A 297 -9.06 15.71 -37.64
C ALA A 297 -7.96 16.70 -37.23
N ASN A 298 -7.23 17.28 -38.19
CA ASN A 298 -6.22 18.31 -37.94
C ASN A 298 -6.80 19.62 -37.39
N GLU A 299 -8.01 20.00 -37.82
CA GLU A 299 -8.70 21.22 -37.39
C GLU A 299 -9.39 21.04 -36.02
N PHE A 300 -10.10 19.93 -35.80
CA PHE A 300 -11.03 19.79 -34.67
C PHE A 300 -10.64 18.78 -33.59
N SER A 301 -9.72 17.84 -33.83
CA SER A 301 -9.44 16.79 -32.85
C SER A 301 -8.65 17.35 -31.65
N GLU A 302 -9.28 17.28 -30.48
CA GLU A 302 -8.74 17.68 -29.18
C GLU A 302 -7.84 16.59 -28.56
N ASP A 303 -7.67 15.44 -29.24
CA ASP A 303 -6.71 14.38 -28.89
C ASP A 303 -5.25 14.88 -28.99
N PRO A 304 -4.46 14.80 -27.90
CA PRO A 304 -3.02 15.08 -27.96
C PRO A 304 -2.25 14.26 -29.00
N GLY A 305 -2.62 13.00 -29.24
CA GLY A 305 -1.90 12.11 -30.17
C GLY A 305 -2.10 12.40 -31.66
N ASN A 306 -3.10 13.22 -32.01
CA ASN A 306 -3.28 13.80 -33.34
C ASN A 306 -2.22 14.86 -33.66
N LYS A 307 -1.74 15.59 -32.64
CA LYS A 307 -0.58 16.48 -32.75
C LYS A 307 0.66 15.58 -32.72
N GLY A 308 1.49 15.66 -33.76
CA GLY A 308 2.63 14.75 -33.93
C GLY A 308 3.69 14.84 -32.83
N GLY A 309 4.67 13.94 -32.90
CA GLY A 309 5.76 13.84 -31.93
C GLY A 309 6.78 14.98 -32.03
N ALA A 310 8.06 14.67 -31.80
CA ALA A 310 9.15 15.66 -31.77
C ALA A 310 9.30 16.48 -33.07
N ASP A 311 8.75 16.01 -34.19
CA ASP A 311 8.73 16.62 -35.51
C ASP A 311 7.46 17.45 -35.81
N GLY A 312 6.50 17.54 -34.88
CA GLY A 312 5.44 18.57 -34.82
C GLY A 312 4.33 18.53 -35.87
N LYS A 313 4.29 17.52 -36.76
CA LYS A 313 3.30 17.41 -37.85
C LYS A 313 2.02 16.71 -37.38
N SER A 314 0.86 17.29 -37.63
CA SER A 314 -0.43 16.66 -37.30
C SER A 314 -0.67 15.39 -38.15
N ARG A 315 -1.25 14.35 -37.53
CA ARG A 315 -1.42 13.01 -38.14
C ARG A 315 -2.71 12.82 -38.93
N GLY A 316 -3.62 13.81 -38.92
CA GLY A 316 -4.96 13.67 -39.48
C GLY A 316 -5.76 12.58 -38.76
N GLY A 317 -5.62 12.50 -37.43
CA GLY A 317 -6.30 11.55 -36.56
C GLY A 317 -5.81 10.10 -36.65
N LEU A 318 -4.77 9.81 -37.44
CA LEU A 318 -4.34 8.44 -37.74
C LEU A 318 -3.55 7.78 -36.60
N TYR A 319 -4.00 6.58 -36.22
CA TYR A 319 -3.22 5.57 -35.52
C TYR A 319 -3.01 4.36 -36.45
N GLU A 320 -1.75 3.93 -36.61
CA GLU A 320 -1.35 2.85 -37.49
C GLU A 320 -0.94 1.60 -36.68
N ASN A 321 -1.28 0.42 -37.19
CA ASN A 321 -0.90 -0.89 -36.62
C ASN A 321 -1.36 -1.07 -35.15
N VAL A 322 -2.50 -0.48 -34.78
CA VAL A 322 -3.12 -0.62 -33.47
C VAL A 322 -3.43 -2.09 -33.22
N ARG A 323 -2.97 -2.63 -32.08
CA ARG A 323 -3.28 -4.00 -31.66
C ARG A 323 -4.62 -4.03 -30.93
N ILE A 324 -5.38 -5.11 -31.12
CA ILE A 324 -6.59 -5.37 -30.33
C ILE A 324 -6.23 -5.33 -28.84
N GLY A 325 -7.04 -4.63 -28.04
CA GLY A 325 -6.84 -4.38 -26.61
C GLY A 325 -6.04 -3.12 -26.27
N GLN A 326 -5.56 -2.34 -27.26
CA GLN A 326 -4.84 -1.08 -26.99
C GLN A 326 -5.74 0.15 -26.84
N MET A 327 -6.95 0.13 -27.40
CA MET A 327 -7.90 1.24 -27.34
C MET A 327 -8.99 0.99 -26.28
N VAL A 328 -9.65 2.06 -25.84
CA VAL A 328 -10.79 1.92 -24.92
C VAL A 328 -11.93 1.15 -25.59
N LYS A 329 -12.55 0.22 -24.85
CA LYS A 329 -13.49 -0.77 -25.39
C LYS A 329 -14.55 -0.20 -26.37
N PRO A 330 -15.28 0.90 -26.08
CA PRO A 330 -16.29 1.43 -27.00
C PRO A 330 -15.71 1.89 -28.35
N PHE A 331 -14.48 2.44 -28.33
CA PHE A 331 -13.77 2.86 -29.54
C PHE A 331 -13.35 1.65 -30.38
N GLU A 332 -12.79 0.62 -29.75
CA GLU A 332 -12.32 -0.57 -30.45
C GLU A 332 -13.45 -1.41 -31.04
N GLU A 333 -14.52 -1.65 -30.27
CA GLU A 333 -15.71 -2.36 -30.76
C GLU A 333 -16.34 -1.63 -31.95
N ALA A 334 -16.43 -0.30 -31.89
CA ALA A 334 -16.93 0.50 -33.00
C ALA A 334 -15.98 0.54 -34.22
N ALA A 335 -14.65 0.58 -34.02
CA ALA A 335 -13.69 0.58 -35.11
C ALA A 335 -13.63 -0.77 -35.84
N LEU A 336 -13.64 -1.89 -35.11
CA LEU A 336 -13.56 -3.24 -35.68
C LEU A 336 -14.85 -3.68 -36.40
N ALA A 337 -16.00 -3.11 -36.01
CA ALA A 337 -17.30 -3.32 -36.66
C ALA A 337 -17.46 -2.62 -38.02
N LEU A 338 -16.51 -1.79 -38.44
CA LEU A 338 -16.51 -1.10 -39.73
C LEU A 338 -15.77 -1.89 -40.82
N GLU A 339 -16.08 -1.62 -42.07
CA GLU A 339 -15.27 -2.02 -43.22
C GLU A 339 -14.18 -0.97 -43.56
N PRO A 340 -13.07 -1.37 -44.20
CA PRO A 340 -12.01 -0.43 -44.60
C PRO A 340 -12.53 0.75 -45.42
N GLY A 341 -12.16 1.97 -45.03
CA GLY A 341 -12.63 3.23 -45.59
C GLY A 341 -13.93 3.78 -44.98
N GLN A 342 -14.69 2.98 -44.22
CA GLN A 342 -15.99 3.37 -43.66
C GLN A 342 -15.86 4.29 -42.44
N ILE A 343 -16.77 5.26 -42.34
CA ILE A 343 -16.97 6.12 -41.17
C ILE A 343 -18.10 5.55 -40.29
N ALA A 344 -17.96 5.66 -38.97
CA ALA A 344 -18.97 5.21 -38.00
C ALA A 344 -20.37 5.80 -38.26
N PRO A 345 -21.46 5.01 -38.10
CA PRO A 345 -22.82 5.48 -38.37
C PRO A 345 -23.31 6.51 -37.34
N GLY A 346 -22.70 6.58 -36.15
CA GLY A 346 -22.98 7.58 -35.12
C GLY A 346 -21.69 8.03 -34.41
N LEU A 347 -21.83 8.93 -33.45
CA LEU A 347 -20.76 9.22 -32.50
C LEU A 347 -20.54 8.03 -31.58
N VAL A 348 -19.27 7.79 -31.23
CA VAL A 348 -18.87 6.79 -30.24
C VAL A 348 -18.47 7.53 -28.97
N GLU A 349 -19.19 7.29 -27.88
CA GLU A 349 -18.87 7.90 -26.58
C GLU A 349 -17.92 6.99 -25.80
N SER A 350 -16.91 7.57 -25.16
CA SER A 350 -16.10 6.90 -24.14
C SER A 350 -15.84 7.84 -22.97
N ASP A 351 -15.15 7.37 -21.92
CA ASP A 351 -14.79 8.23 -20.78
C ASP A 351 -14.16 9.57 -21.24
N PHE A 352 -13.36 9.59 -22.32
CA PHE A 352 -12.67 10.80 -22.83
C PHE A 352 -13.59 11.83 -23.53
N GLY A 353 -14.77 11.44 -24.02
CA GLY A 353 -15.67 12.29 -24.79
C GLY A 353 -16.21 11.62 -26.06
N TYR A 354 -16.44 12.43 -27.11
CA TYR A 354 -17.09 11.99 -28.35
C TYR A 354 -16.09 11.74 -29.46
N HIS A 355 -16.09 10.51 -29.98
CA HIS A 355 -15.20 10.06 -31.04
C HIS A 355 -15.96 9.90 -32.35
N ILE A 356 -15.43 10.52 -33.40
CA ILE A 356 -15.80 10.24 -34.79
C ILE A 356 -14.73 9.28 -35.31
N ILE A 357 -15.12 8.08 -35.74
CA ILE A 357 -14.18 7.00 -36.11
C ILE A 357 -14.30 6.70 -37.60
N LYS A 358 -13.17 6.53 -38.29
CA LYS A 358 -13.06 5.96 -39.63
C LYS A 358 -12.02 4.84 -39.61
N LEU A 359 -12.39 3.65 -40.05
CA LEU A 359 -11.41 2.57 -40.25
C LEU A 359 -10.66 2.79 -41.57
N GLU A 360 -9.33 2.67 -41.57
CA GLU A 360 -8.53 2.74 -42.80
C GLU A 360 -8.16 1.35 -43.32
N LYS A 361 -7.67 0.45 -42.45
CA LYS A 361 -7.35 -0.94 -42.83
C LYS A 361 -7.51 -1.92 -41.65
N LYS A 362 -7.75 -3.20 -41.96
CA LYS A 362 -7.52 -4.34 -41.04
C LYS A 362 -6.22 -5.02 -41.48
N GLY A 363 -5.45 -5.56 -40.55
CA GLY A 363 -4.11 -6.10 -40.80
C GLY A 363 -3.65 -7.12 -39.77
N GLN A 364 -2.38 -7.52 -39.87
CA GLN A 364 -1.72 -8.44 -38.95
C GLN A 364 -0.26 -8.01 -38.73
N THR A 365 0.24 -8.13 -37.52
CA THR A 365 1.68 -8.02 -37.20
C THR A 365 2.31 -9.40 -37.08
N GLN A 366 3.43 -9.61 -37.78
CA GLN A 366 4.38 -10.67 -37.47
C GLN A 366 5.35 -10.17 -36.40
N GLU A 367 5.41 -10.83 -35.25
CA GLU A 367 6.45 -10.53 -34.26
C GLU A 367 7.72 -11.36 -34.48
N THR A 368 8.86 -10.86 -33.98
CA THR A 368 10.12 -11.61 -33.85
C THR A 368 10.02 -12.82 -32.90
N SER A 369 8.96 -12.90 -32.09
CA SER A 369 8.59 -14.05 -31.26
C SER A 369 7.90 -15.18 -32.04
N GLY A 370 7.41 -14.89 -33.25
CA GLY A 370 6.61 -15.81 -34.07
C GLY A 370 5.10 -15.74 -33.84
N GLU A 371 4.63 -14.99 -32.84
CA GLU A 371 3.20 -14.76 -32.65
C GLU A 371 2.62 -13.81 -33.72
N GLN A 372 1.39 -14.09 -34.15
CA GLN A 372 0.64 -13.28 -35.12
C GLN A 372 -0.50 -12.56 -34.40
N GLY A 373 -0.37 -11.24 -34.28
CA GLY A 373 -1.42 -10.37 -33.72
C GLY A 373 -2.27 -9.74 -34.81
N ALA A 374 -3.59 -9.72 -34.66
CA ALA A 374 -4.47 -8.92 -35.51
C ALA A 374 -4.32 -7.42 -35.16
N THR A 375 -4.26 -6.57 -36.19
CA THR A 375 -4.10 -5.11 -36.04
C THR A 375 -5.04 -4.35 -36.95
N TYR A 376 -5.15 -3.04 -36.73
CA TYR A 376 -5.95 -2.14 -37.56
C TYR A 376 -5.31 -0.74 -37.65
N ASP A 377 -5.57 -0.04 -38.76
CA ASP A 377 -5.32 1.39 -38.88
C ASP A 377 -6.66 2.12 -38.79
N VAL A 378 -6.70 3.18 -37.99
CA VAL A 378 -7.91 3.94 -37.70
C VAL A 378 -7.61 5.42 -37.68
N ARG A 379 -8.47 6.24 -38.28
CA ARG A 379 -8.51 7.67 -38.03
C ARG A 379 -9.62 8.00 -37.05
N HIS A 380 -9.38 8.96 -36.17
CA HIS A 380 -10.43 9.51 -35.34
C HIS A 380 -10.34 11.02 -35.11
N ILE A 381 -11.47 11.60 -34.73
CA ILE A 381 -11.59 12.97 -34.23
C ILE A 381 -12.20 12.86 -32.85
N LEU A 382 -11.47 13.29 -31.82
CA LEU A 382 -11.97 13.40 -30.45
C LEU A 382 -12.44 14.83 -30.20
N ILE A 383 -13.71 14.98 -29.84
CA ILE A 383 -14.19 16.16 -29.12
C ILE A 383 -14.20 15.81 -27.63
N SER A 384 -13.19 16.32 -26.94
CA SER A 384 -12.85 16.02 -25.56
C SER A 384 -13.87 16.61 -24.61
N THR A 385 -14.33 15.81 -23.65
CA THR A 385 -15.12 16.26 -22.50
C THR A 385 -14.22 16.50 -21.30
N GLY A 386 -13.03 17.08 -21.49
CA GLY A 386 -12.13 17.48 -20.41
C GLY A 386 -12.78 18.48 -19.47
N PHE A 387 -12.78 18.17 -18.17
CA PHE A 387 -13.20 19.03 -17.08
C PHE A 387 -11.99 19.49 -16.28
N LYS A 388 -11.96 20.79 -15.95
CA LYS A 388 -10.94 21.40 -15.11
C LYS A 388 -11.51 21.64 -13.72
N ASP A 389 -11.01 20.91 -12.73
CA ASP A 389 -11.43 21.06 -11.33
C ASP A 389 -11.18 22.51 -10.83
N PRO A 390 -12.23 23.27 -10.46
CA PRO A 390 -12.08 24.63 -9.94
C PRO A 390 -11.31 24.69 -8.62
N THR A 391 -11.32 23.61 -7.83
CA THR A 391 -10.58 23.50 -6.56
C THR A 391 -9.10 23.18 -6.77
N ASN A 392 -8.73 22.68 -7.96
CA ASN A 392 -7.34 22.40 -8.33
C ASN A 392 -6.95 23.05 -9.69
N PRO A 393 -6.77 24.38 -9.76
CA PRO A 393 -6.41 25.08 -11.00
C PRO A 393 -5.08 24.65 -11.62
N MET A 394 -4.19 23.99 -10.86
CA MET A 394 -2.93 23.41 -11.36
C MET A 394 -3.04 21.94 -11.78
N GLY A 395 -4.17 21.29 -11.48
CA GLY A 395 -4.45 19.90 -11.89
C GLY A 395 -4.55 19.75 -13.41
N ARG A 396 -4.40 18.51 -13.88
CA ARG A 396 -4.72 18.18 -15.28
C ARG A 396 -6.23 18.18 -15.48
N GLU A 397 -6.68 18.46 -16.69
CA GLU A 397 -8.07 18.16 -17.06
C GLU A 397 -8.32 16.65 -16.95
N THR A 398 -9.46 16.30 -16.40
CA THR A 398 -9.95 14.92 -16.30
C THR A 398 -11.30 14.85 -16.99
N PRO A 399 -11.63 13.81 -17.76
CA PRO A 399 -12.89 13.81 -18.48
C PRO A 399 -14.11 13.86 -17.54
N VAL A 400 -15.15 14.61 -17.91
CA VAL A 400 -16.35 14.87 -17.08
C VAL A 400 -16.88 13.62 -16.40
N LYS A 401 -17.09 12.51 -17.13
CA LYS A 401 -17.64 11.28 -16.53
C LYS A 401 -16.73 10.68 -15.47
N VAL A 402 -15.41 10.72 -15.68
CA VAL A 402 -14.41 10.24 -14.71
C VAL A 402 -14.38 11.14 -13.47
N TYR A 403 -14.40 12.46 -13.66
CA TYR A 403 -14.45 13.44 -12.57
C TYR A 403 -15.73 13.29 -11.73
N VAL A 404 -16.89 13.22 -12.37
CA VAL A 404 -18.19 13.05 -11.70
C VAL A 404 -18.29 11.69 -11.01
N ARG A 405 -17.83 10.59 -11.63
CA ARG A 405 -17.78 9.27 -10.99
C ARG A 405 -16.94 9.33 -9.70
N GLN A 406 -15.73 9.89 -9.76
CA GLN A 406 -14.87 10.07 -8.59
C GLN A 406 -15.49 10.95 -7.52
N LYS A 407 -16.11 12.08 -7.88
CA LYS A 407 -16.81 12.96 -6.92
C LYS A 407 -17.92 12.24 -6.16
N ILE A 408 -18.80 11.52 -6.86
CA ILE A 408 -19.90 10.76 -6.25
C ILE A 408 -19.35 9.60 -5.40
N GLU A 409 -18.28 8.92 -5.86
CA GLU A 409 -17.59 7.87 -5.11
C GLU A 409 -16.98 8.41 -3.81
N GLU A 410 -16.33 9.59 -3.83
CA GLU A 410 -15.75 10.24 -2.65
C GLU A 410 -16.82 10.77 -1.67
N GLU A 411 -17.91 11.37 -2.16
CA GLU A 411 -19.05 11.78 -1.33
C GLU A 411 -19.73 10.57 -0.66
N ARG A 412 -19.86 9.46 -1.38
CA ARG A 412 -20.40 8.18 -0.88
C ARG A 412 -19.46 7.48 0.10
N GLU A 413 -18.16 7.43 -0.19
CA GLU A 413 -17.09 6.91 0.68
C GLU A 413 -17.08 7.68 2.01
N LYS A 414 -17.07 9.02 1.96
CA LYS A 414 -17.14 9.88 3.14
C LYS A 414 -18.39 9.63 3.98
N LYS A 415 -19.59 9.66 3.37
CA LYS A 415 -20.84 9.47 4.11
C LYS A 415 -20.86 8.12 4.83
N VAL A 416 -20.36 7.05 4.19
CA VAL A 416 -20.32 5.72 4.82
C VAL A 416 -19.24 5.64 5.90
N ILE A 417 -18.10 6.36 5.77
CA ILE A 417 -17.13 6.53 6.88
C ILE A 417 -17.81 7.17 8.10
N ASP A 418 -18.51 8.30 7.92
CA ASP A 418 -19.17 9.03 8.99
C ASP A 418 -20.23 8.16 9.70
N GLU A 419 -21.05 7.43 8.93
CA GLU A 419 -22.03 6.46 9.46
C GLU A 419 -21.35 5.31 10.24
N ILE A 420 -20.20 4.81 9.77
CA ILE A 420 -19.45 3.72 10.42
C ILE A 420 -18.82 4.16 11.73
N VAL A 421 -18.21 5.35 11.78
CA VAL A 421 -17.62 5.92 13.00
C VAL A 421 -18.70 6.11 14.06
N ALA A 422 -19.83 6.74 13.69
CA ALA A 422 -20.97 6.92 14.58
C ALA A 422 -21.55 5.58 15.08
N LYS A 423 -21.80 4.62 14.17
CA LYS A 423 -22.37 3.30 14.49
C LYS A 423 -21.47 2.44 15.36
N ASN A 424 -20.16 2.62 15.30
CA ASN A 424 -19.21 1.84 16.10
C ASN A 424 -18.95 2.43 17.50
N ASN A 425 -19.35 3.69 17.75
CA ASN A 425 -19.17 4.38 19.03
C ASN A 425 -17.73 4.26 19.54
N VAL A 426 -16.79 4.74 18.71
CA VAL A 426 -15.36 4.59 18.97
C VAL A 426 -14.88 5.61 19.99
N GLN A 427 -14.32 5.11 21.09
CA GLN A 427 -13.79 5.95 22.16
C GLN A 427 -12.28 6.13 21.99
N VAL A 428 -11.85 7.36 21.70
CA VAL A 428 -10.45 7.78 21.69
C VAL A 428 -10.35 9.03 22.57
N PRO A 429 -9.45 9.09 23.57
CA PRO A 429 -9.31 10.24 24.44
C PRO A 429 -8.68 11.41 23.68
N GLU A 430 -9.18 12.61 23.93
CA GLU A 430 -8.70 13.85 23.31
C GLU A 430 -7.79 14.64 24.26
N ASP A 431 -7.67 14.23 25.52
CA ASP A 431 -6.98 14.89 26.63
C ASP A 431 -5.60 14.27 26.97
N PHE A 432 -4.88 13.71 25.99
CA PHE A 432 -3.58 13.08 26.20
C PHE A 432 -2.41 14.08 26.30
N THR A 433 -1.37 13.68 27.05
CA THR A 433 -0.12 14.44 27.18
C THR A 433 0.78 14.21 25.96
N VAL A 434 1.25 15.30 25.32
CA VAL A 434 2.35 15.27 24.35
C VAL A 434 3.60 15.77 25.07
N PRO A 435 4.62 14.93 25.35
CA PRO A 435 5.82 15.36 26.05
C PRO A 435 6.69 16.20 25.11
N GLU A 436 7.38 17.19 25.69
CA GLU A 436 8.34 18.01 24.96
C GLU A 436 9.53 17.17 24.49
N VAL A 437 10.00 17.47 23.29
CA VAL A 437 11.16 16.84 22.66
C VAL A 437 12.38 17.71 22.93
N THR A 438 13.39 17.16 23.60
CA THR A 438 14.60 17.93 23.93
C THR A 438 15.54 18.03 22.72
N ASP A 439 16.32 19.11 22.64
CA ASP A 439 17.33 19.25 21.58
C ASP A 439 18.39 18.13 21.66
N GLU A 440 18.66 17.58 22.86
CA GLU A 440 19.52 16.42 23.06
C GLU A 440 18.97 15.17 22.35
N GLN A 441 17.65 14.89 22.46
CA GLN A 441 17.00 13.78 21.73
C GLN A 441 17.07 13.95 20.22
N ILE A 442 16.97 15.20 19.74
CA ILE A 442 17.10 15.53 18.31
C ILE A 442 18.55 15.31 17.83
N GLN A 443 19.55 15.74 18.61
CA GLN A 443 20.96 15.53 18.32
C GLN A 443 21.35 14.04 18.35
N GLU A 444 20.87 13.27 19.34
CA GLU A 444 21.13 11.83 19.43
C GLU A 444 20.52 11.06 18.24
N MET A 445 19.30 11.44 17.82
CA MET A 445 18.68 10.92 16.60
C MET A 445 19.50 11.26 15.36
N MET A 446 19.92 12.53 15.17
CA MET A 446 20.73 12.93 14.03
C MET A 446 22.07 12.20 13.98
N LYS A 447 22.75 12.03 15.13
CA LYS A 447 24.01 11.29 15.24
C LYS A 447 23.84 9.81 14.87
N LYS A 448 22.80 9.16 15.38
CA LYS A 448 22.45 7.78 14.98
C LYS A 448 22.17 7.69 13.46
N GLN A 449 21.47 8.67 12.90
CA GLN A 449 21.17 8.70 11.46
C GLN A 449 22.43 8.87 10.61
N GLN A 450 23.33 9.79 10.97
CA GLN A 450 24.65 9.96 10.32
C GLN A 450 25.49 8.68 10.37
N GLN A 451 25.55 8.03 11.54
CA GLN A 451 26.24 6.74 11.71
C GLN A 451 25.64 5.64 10.82
N THR A 452 24.31 5.53 10.72
CA THR A 452 23.66 4.57 9.81
C THR A 452 23.86 4.87 8.32
N MET A 453 24.23 6.12 7.97
CA MET A 453 24.57 6.52 6.60
C MET A 453 26.08 6.48 6.31
N GLY A 454 26.91 6.04 7.27
CA GLY A 454 28.35 5.89 7.09
C GLY A 454 29.12 7.21 6.92
N MET A 455 28.56 8.34 7.35
CA MET A 455 29.25 9.63 7.32
C MET A 455 30.13 9.79 8.57
N PRO A 456 31.35 10.35 8.45
CA PRO A 456 32.22 10.60 9.59
C PRO A 456 31.61 11.67 10.51
N ASP A 457 31.93 11.57 11.81
CA ASP A 457 31.51 12.53 12.82
C ASP A 457 32.34 13.82 12.67
N GLU A 458 31.70 14.96 12.42
CA GLU A 458 32.39 16.24 12.20
C GLU A 458 33.18 16.74 13.44
N ASN A 459 33.03 16.06 14.59
CA ASN A 459 33.77 16.35 15.82
C ASN A 459 34.96 15.40 16.10
N GLU A 460 35.29 14.44 15.21
CA GLU A 460 36.55 13.71 15.34
C GLU A 460 37.73 14.60 14.90
N GLU A 461 38.53 15.08 15.86
CA GLU A 461 39.78 15.78 15.57
C GLU A 461 40.69 14.91 14.68
N ALA A 462 41.07 15.44 13.52
CA ALA A 462 41.90 14.72 12.57
C ALA A 462 43.23 14.26 13.22
N PRO A 463 43.61 12.96 13.10
CA PRO A 463 44.75 12.43 13.81
C PRO A 463 46.05 13.16 13.44
N PRO A 464 46.93 13.46 14.42
CA PRO A 464 48.03 14.39 14.23
C PRO A 464 48.96 13.94 13.09
N ALA A 465 49.17 14.84 12.13
CA ALA A 465 49.93 14.57 10.92
C ALA A 465 51.34 14.07 11.26
N LYS A 466 51.71 12.90 10.72
CA LYS A 466 53.02 12.28 10.92
C LYS A 466 54.12 13.27 10.48
N PRO A 467 55.18 13.48 11.28
CA PRO A 467 56.23 14.44 10.95
C PRO A 467 56.94 14.07 9.64
N ALA A 468 57.02 15.02 8.72
CA ALA A 468 57.55 14.78 7.38
C ALA A 468 59.02 14.35 7.42
N SER A 469 59.32 13.20 6.84
CA SER A 469 60.69 12.72 6.66
C SER A 469 61.46 13.65 5.72
N LYS A 470 62.57 14.24 6.20
CA LYS A 470 63.43 15.11 5.38
C LYS A 470 63.91 14.38 4.11
N PRO A 471 63.89 15.02 2.93
CA PRO A 471 64.41 14.41 1.70
C PRO A 471 65.92 14.22 1.79
N ALA A 472 66.41 13.06 1.32
CA ALA A 472 67.84 12.78 1.23
C ALA A 472 68.47 13.53 0.05
N ALA A 473 69.68 14.06 0.25
CA ALA A 473 70.43 14.74 -0.80
C ALA A 473 70.95 13.75 -1.87
N PRO A 474 70.99 14.13 -3.16
CA PRO A 474 71.38 13.23 -4.23
C PRO A 474 72.88 12.91 -4.19
N LYS A 475 73.22 11.61 -4.22
CA LYS A 475 74.59 11.17 -4.56
C LYS A 475 74.85 11.45 -6.03
N LYS A 476 76.02 12.03 -6.33
CA LYS A 476 76.59 12.01 -7.68
C LYS A 476 77.40 10.74 -7.84
N GLU A 477 77.10 9.95 -8.86
CA GLU A 477 78.07 9.00 -9.41
C GLU A 477 78.81 9.65 -10.59
N LYS A 478 80.01 9.16 -10.89
CA LYS A 478 80.93 9.70 -11.88
C LYS A 478 81.91 8.63 -12.34
#